data_AF-A0A1Q3PF63-F1
#
_entry.id   AF-A0A1Q3PF63-F1
#
_cell.length_a   1.000
_cell.length_b   1.000
_cell.length_c   1.000
_cell.angle_alpha   90.00
_cell.angle_beta   90.00
_cell.angle_gamma   90.00
#
_symmetry.space_group_name_H-M   'P 1'
#
loop_
_entity.id
_entity.type
_entity.pdbx_description
1 polymer ?
#
loop_
_entity_poly.entity_id
_entity_poly.type
_entity_poly.pdbx_seq_one_letter_code
_entity_poly.pdbx_strand_id
1 'polypeptide(L)'
;MLSVMKIFLTIFFLVVSFGLSAQPKVLVQKAVSKEFGRKLDLEYPSVEGPVRQNSHSVQTTFDNIYAKILQTDNFKEYMAWNTLYLNEEGKIDYLVLSVTRGYRAVDGKKQEGDPVADSLAAIVSGQLAHNLTDFVSRRTIGSKTAITVFVSFHTKPVKEARARKDSVVNGLAEAIATKDTLKVKTLGLSQNLLTTLPDVIYRFPNLEELFLSDNDIESVDLDMARLPKLRHLDLSKNILRDKGIRIRKNKSLQLLNLQMNFITDIPRAARNCKKLETLWLGNSQMSGLTNASFRKLKSVKDINFYKAEISALPKGIRKMRRLEVLDLYYNKLETLPKSITKLKRLTHLAVSHNQITALPTRIDRMKSVHTLYAHHNHLSKLPERIGRMQALRIVDLGYNWFTTFPSQLVTFTNLEELDLSSNNFPDFPSQLLQIRKLDKLHLRGNPFLGEDAERKYSEQLTQLKSRNIEVFY
;
A
#
# COMPACT_ATOMS: atom_id res chain seq x y z
N MET A 1 36.02 -47.71 7.09
CA MET A 1 35.35 -48.10 5.83
C MET A 1 33.91 -47.59 5.82
N LEU A 2 33.80 -46.28 6.04
CA LEU A 2 32.63 -45.44 6.17
C LEU A 2 33.24 -44.03 6.11
N SER A 3 32.74 -43.19 5.21
CA SER A 3 33.33 -41.91 4.75
C SER A 3 34.24 -42.04 3.52
N VAL A 4 33.94 -41.23 2.49
CA VAL A 4 34.60 -41.13 1.16
C VAL A 4 34.11 -42.12 0.08
N MET A 5 32.84 -42.00 -0.33
CA MET A 5 32.44 -42.27 -1.73
C MET A 5 31.14 -41.51 -2.07
N LYS A 6 31.08 -40.26 -1.61
CA LYS A 6 30.00 -39.30 -1.85
C LYS A 6 30.41 -38.16 -2.79
N ILE A 7 31.58 -38.22 -3.42
CA ILE A 7 32.10 -37.14 -4.27
C ILE A 7 32.83 -37.76 -5.47
N PHE A 8 32.03 -38.10 -6.47
CA PHE A 8 32.27 -38.24 -7.92
C PHE A 8 30.87 -38.67 -8.41
N LEU A 9 29.97 -37.79 -8.87
CA LEU A 9 30.14 -36.97 -10.07
C LEU A 9 30.70 -37.91 -11.16
N THR A 10 30.02 -38.24 -12.25
CA THR A 10 29.56 -37.33 -13.30
C THR A 10 29.11 -38.25 -14.45
N ILE A 11 28.29 -37.74 -15.37
CA ILE A 11 27.98 -38.35 -16.68
C ILE A 11 26.87 -39.41 -16.63
N PHE A 12 25.59 -38.98 -16.56
CA PHE A 12 24.62 -39.57 -17.51
C PHE A 12 23.37 -38.74 -17.83
N PHE A 13 23.04 -37.63 -17.15
CA PHE A 13 21.89 -36.80 -17.60
C PHE A 13 22.09 -35.27 -17.50
N LEU A 14 23.27 -34.81 -17.93
CA LEU A 14 23.40 -33.64 -18.82
C LEU A 14 24.08 -34.25 -20.07
N VAL A 15 23.52 -34.25 -21.27
CA VAL A 15 23.36 -33.11 -22.17
C VAL A 15 22.45 -33.54 -23.33
N VAL A 16 21.23 -33.00 -23.41
CA VAL A 16 20.41 -32.68 -24.61
C VAL A 16 19.32 -31.76 -24.03
N SER A 17 19.26 -30.43 -24.18
CA SER A 17 19.62 -29.57 -25.30
C SER A 17 20.06 -28.19 -24.76
N PHE A 18 21.20 -27.69 -25.22
CA PHE A 18 21.45 -26.26 -25.28
C PHE A 18 20.56 -25.66 -26.37
N GLY A 19 19.89 -24.55 -26.07
CA GLY A 19 19.13 -23.76 -27.02
C GLY A 19 17.71 -24.28 -27.28
N LEU A 20 16.78 -23.98 -26.37
CA LEU A 20 15.33 -23.86 -26.59
C LEU A 20 14.74 -23.31 -25.28
N SER A 21 13.78 -22.39 -25.38
CA SER A 21 13.12 -21.72 -24.25
C SER A 21 12.80 -22.67 -23.10
N ALA A 22 13.28 -22.38 -21.88
CA ALA A 22 12.94 -23.15 -20.69
C ALA A 22 11.42 -23.12 -20.47
N GLN A 23 10.73 -24.20 -20.83
CA GLN A 23 9.32 -24.36 -20.53
C GLN A 23 9.16 -24.66 -19.04
N PRO A 24 8.23 -23.99 -18.34
CA PRO A 24 8.02 -24.21 -16.91
C PRO A 24 7.58 -25.66 -16.67
N LYS A 25 8.26 -26.35 -15.75
CA LYS A 25 7.88 -27.71 -15.33
C LYS A 25 6.81 -27.64 -14.24
N VAL A 26 5.68 -28.31 -14.44
CA VAL A 26 4.62 -28.43 -13.41
C VAL A 26 4.91 -29.65 -12.52
N LEU A 27 4.99 -29.43 -11.22
CA LEU A 27 5.21 -30.45 -10.20
C LEU A 27 4.01 -30.49 -9.24
N VAL A 28 3.31 -31.63 -9.16
CA VAL A 28 2.19 -31.84 -8.22
C VAL A 28 2.68 -32.71 -7.05
N GLN A 29 2.58 -32.21 -5.81
CA GLN A 29 2.99 -32.96 -4.62
C GLN A 29 1.85 -33.08 -3.61
N LYS A 30 1.49 -34.32 -3.24
CA LYS A 30 0.32 -34.63 -2.38
C LYS A 30 0.51 -34.43 -0.87
N ALA A 31 1.71 -34.20 -0.34
CA ALA A 31 1.89 -34.15 1.13
C ALA A 31 3.14 -33.41 1.68
N VAL A 32 3.91 -32.67 0.86
CA VAL A 32 5.22 -32.09 1.28
C VAL A 32 5.16 -30.57 1.56
N SER A 33 3.94 -30.01 1.63
CA SER A 33 3.69 -28.56 1.49
C SER A 33 4.41 -27.67 2.50
N LYS A 34 4.53 -28.09 3.77
CA LYS A 34 5.18 -27.28 4.81
C LYS A 34 6.69 -27.32 4.73
N GLU A 35 7.28 -28.45 4.39
CA GLU A 35 8.74 -28.63 4.40
C GLU A 35 9.38 -27.98 3.18
N PHE A 36 8.77 -28.16 1.99
CA PHE A 36 9.23 -27.49 0.77
C PHE A 36 8.99 -25.97 0.83
N GLY A 37 7.82 -25.54 1.31
CA GLY A 37 7.54 -24.12 1.54
C GLY A 37 8.57 -23.49 2.48
N ARG A 38 8.89 -24.13 3.61
CA ARG A 38 9.96 -23.66 4.51
C ARG A 38 11.32 -23.64 3.85
N LYS A 39 11.65 -24.63 3.01
CA LYS A 39 12.91 -24.66 2.27
C LYS A 39 13.00 -23.48 1.29
N LEU A 40 11.94 -23.19 0.55
CA LEU A 40 11.89 -22.02 -0.33
C LEU A 40 11.94 -20.72 0.45
N ASP A 41 11.23 -20.61 1.57
CA ASP A 41 11.27 -19.43 2.44
C ASP A 41 12.68 -19.20 3.05
N LEU A 42 13.48 -20.27 3.21
CA LEU A 42 14.89 -20.19 3.63
C LEU A 42 15.85 -19.89 2.48
N GLU A 43 15.57 -20.35 1.26
CA GLU A 43 16.38 -20.10 0.04
C GLU A 43 16.11 -18.71 -0.54
N TYR A 44 14.90 -18.17 -0.33
CA TYR A 44 14.47 -16.82 -0.68
C TYR A 44 14.09 -16.04 0.59
N PRO A 45 15.04 -15.84 1.52
CA PRO A 45 14.75 -15.13 2.75
C PRO A 45 14.38 -13.69 2.41
N SER A 46 13.32 -13.17 3.06
CA SER A 46 12.92 -11.77 2.92
C SER A 46 13.95 -10.88 3.63
N VAL A 47 15.06 -10.61 2.95
CA VAL A 47 16.09 -9.68 3.38
C VAL A 47 15.68 -8.31 2.83
N GLU A 48 15.13 -7.46 3.71
CA GLU A 48 14.73 -6.07 3.44
C GLU A 48 13.58 -5.84 2.42
N GLY A 49 12.35 -5.73 2.93
CA GLY A 49 11.23 -5.18 2.14
C GLY A 49 10.71 -6.14 1.06
N PRO A 50 9.59 -5.82 0.39
CA PRO A 50 8.73 -6.86 -0.15
C PRO A 50 9.25 -7.37 -1.50
N VAL A 51 10.03 -8.45 -1.50
CA VAL A 51 9.97 -9.46 -2.58
C VAL A 51 8.80 -10.41 -2.29
N ARG A 52 7.65 -9.81 -1.96
CA ARG A 52 6.31 -10.41 -1.87
C ARG A 52 5.31 -9.54 -2.61
N GLN A 53 5.73 -8.95 -3.72
CA GLN A 53 4.81 -8.26 -4.61
C GLN A 53 4.45 -9.20 -5.75
N ASN A 54 3.57 -10.17 -5.46
CA ASN A 54 2.54 -10.41 -6.45
C ASN A 54 1.88 -9.04 -6.65
N SER A 55 1.93 -8.46 -7.86
CA SER A 55 0.89 -7.47 -8.17
C SER A 55 -0.43 -8.17 -7.86
N HIS A 56 -1.39 -7.49 -7.26
CA HIS A 56 -2.67 -8.13 -6.96
C HIS A 56 -3.34 -8.58 -8.28
N SER A 57 -2.89 -8.07 -9.43
CA SER A 57 -3.19 -8.57 -10.77
C SER A 57 -2.69 -10.00 -11.00
N VAL A 58 -1.48 -10.37 -10.54
CA VAL A 58 -1.02 -11.77 -10.52
C VAL A 58 -1.96 -12.61 -9.65
N GLN A 59 -2.21 -12.17 -8.42
CA GLN A 59 -3.10 -12.87 -7.49
C GLN A 59 -4.50 -13.07 -8.08
N THR A 60 -5.07 -12.04 -8.72
CA THR A 60 -6.41 -12.06 -9.33
C THR A 60 -6.44 -12.85 -10.63
N THR A 61 -5.34 -12.87 -11.41
CA THR A 61 -5.19 -13.76 -12.57
C THR A 61 -5.23 -15.20 -12.12
N PHE A 62 -4.50 -15.51 -11.05
CA PHE A 62 -4.56 -16.80 -10.41
C PHE A 62 -5.97 -17.10 -9.92
N ASP A 63 -6.61 -16.19 -9.19
CA ASP A 63 -7.97 -16.38 -8.70
C ASP A 63 -8.99 -16.54 -9.84
N ASN A 64 -8.79 -15.91 -11.00
CA ASN A 64 -9.67 -16.00 -12.18
C ASN A 64 -9.42 -17.28 -13.00
N ILE A 65 -8.16 -17.68 -13.19
CA ILE A 65 -7.80 -18.98 -13.77
C ILE A 65 -8.35 -20.09 -12.85
N TYR A 66 -8.22 -19.91 -11.55
CA TYR A 66 -8.74 -20.79 -10.51
C TYR A 66 -10.27 -20.85 -10.49
N ALA A 67 -10.97 -19.70 -10.60
CA ALA A 67 -12.41 -19.65 -10.71
C ALA A 67 -12.92 -20.37 -11.96
N LYS A 68 -12.24 -20.25 -13.11
CA LYS A 68 -12.59 -21.01 -14.32
C LYS A 68 -12.38 -22.52 -14.16
N ILE A 69 -11.36 -22.92 -13.42
CA ILE A 69 -11.03 -24.33 -13.18
C ILE A 69 -12.01 -24.98 -12.18
N LEU A 70 -12.48 -24.24 -11.17
CA LEU A 70 -13.32 -24.78 -10.07
C LEU A 70 -14.81 -24.41 -10.12
N GLN A 71 -15.24 -23.63 -11.11
CA GLN A 71 -16.67 -23.38 -11.36
C GLN A 71 -17.40 -24.55 -12.05
N THR A 72 -16.75 -25.69 -12.24
CA THR A 72 -17.49 -26.94 -12.43
C THR A 72 -18.19 -27.28 -11.12
N ASP A 73 -19.42 -27.80 -11.18
CA ASP A 73 -20.28 -27.99 -9.99
C ASP A 73 -19.62 -28.80 -8.86
N ASN A 74 -18.58 -29.58 -9.18
CA ASN A 74 -17.84 -30.44 -8.27
C ASN A 74 -16.86 -29.72 -7.31
N PHE A 75 -16.53 -28.43 -7.50
CA PHE A 75 -15.43 -27.79 -6.74
C PHE A 75 -15.75 -26.42 -6.12
N LYS A 76 -17.02 -26.03 -6.04
CA LYS A 76 -17.47 -24.79 -5.37
C LYS A 76 -17.04 -24.66 -3.90
N GLU A 77 -16.63 -25.77 -3.28
CA GLU A 77 -16.15 -25.85 -1.90
C GLU A 77 -14.65 -25.60 -1.73
N TYR A 78 -13.88 -25.35 -2.81
CA TYR A 78 -12.42 -25.21 -2.72
C TYR A 78 -11.95 -23.74 -2.79
N MET A 79 -10.96 -23.39 -1.99
CA MET A 79 -10.25 -22.11 -1.93
C MET A 79 -8.76 -22.31 -2.19
N ALA A 80 -8.09 -21.43 -2.94
CA ALA A 80 -6.64 -21.51 -3.13
C ALA A 80 -5.93 -20.20 -2.89
N TRP A 81 -4.63 -20.33 -2.70
CA TRP A 81 -3.68 -19.24 -2.58
C TRP A 81 -2.47 -19.55 -3.43
N ASN A 82 -1.70 -18.51 -3.74
CA ASN A 82 -0.46 -18.65 -4.47
C ASN A 82 0.64 -17.80 -3.83
N THR A 83 1.89 -18.22 -4.04
CA THR A 83 3.10 -17.52 -3.63
C THR A 83 4.07 -17.54 -4.80
N LEU A 84 4.60 -16.38 -5.19
CA LEU A 84 5.73 -16.29 -6.11
C LEU A 84 7.05 -16.15 -5.33
N TYR A 85 8.08 -16.84 -5.81
CA TYR A 85 9.46 -16.72 -5.38
C TYR A 85 10.28 -16.17 -6.54
N LEU A 86 10.85 -14.97 -6.34
CA LEU A 86 11.61 -14.25 -7.34
C LEU A 86 13.11 -14.33 -6.99
N ASN A 87 13.96 -14.45 -8.01
CA ASN A 87 15.40 -14.38 -7.83
C ASN A 87 15.90 -12.93 -7.67
N GLU A 88 17.21 -12.77 -7.45
CA GLU A 88 17.86 -11.45 -7.26
C GLU A 88 17.69 -10.50 -8.47
N GLU A 89 17.41 -11.05 -9.66
CA GLU A 89 17.16 -10.29 -10.89
C GLU A 89 15.67 -9.91 -11.06
N GLY A 90 14.82 -10.27 -10.07
CA GLY A 90 13.38 -10.04 -10.11
C GLY A 90 12.60 -11.00 -11.03
N LYS A 91 13.24 -12.08 -11.50
CA LYS A 91 12.60 -13.09 -12.37
C LYS A 91 11.97 -14.20 -11.54
N ILE A 92 10.91 -14.82 -12.07
CA ILE A 92 10.18 -15.87 -11.37
C ILE A 92 11.01 -17.18 -11.40
N ASP A 93 11.40 -17.68 -10.24
CA ASP A 93 12.01 -19.01 -10.09
C ASP A 93 10.98 -20.05 -9.63
N TYR A 94 10.08 -19.71 -8.70
CA TYR A 94 9.01 -20.62 -8.29
C TYR A 94 7.65 -19.93 -8.21
N LEU A 95 6.62 -20.65 -8.66
CA LEU A 95 5.23 -20.36 -8.37
C LEU A 95 4.67 -21.51 -7.54
N VAL A 96 4.24 -21.22 -6.32
CA VAL A 96 3.66 -22.18 -5.41
C VAL A 96 2.16 -21.97 -5.32
N LEU A 97 1.38 -22.98 -5.63
CA LEU A 97 -0.08 -22.99 -5.49
C LEU A 97 -0.48 -23.83 -4.27
N SER A 98 -1.42 -23.35 -3.46
CA SER A 98 -1.95 -24.07 -2.30
C SER A 98 -3.47 -24.10 -2.38
N VAL A 99 -4.07 -25.27 -2.53
CA VAL A 99 -5.54 -25.45 -2.60
C VAL A 99 -6.07 -26.08 -1.32
N THR A 100 -7.18 -25.58 -0.78
CA THR A 100 -7.93 -26.08 0.39
C THR A 100 -9.41 -26.23 0.13
N ARG A 101 -10.10 -27.08 0.91
CA ARG A 101 -11.55 -27.26 0.87
C ARG A 101 -12.20 -26.57 2.07
N GLY A 102 -13.07 -25.60 1.83
CA GLY A 102 -14.01 -25.06 2.81
C GLY A 102 -15.20 -26.00 3.02
N TYR A 103 -15.38 -26.48 4.24
CA TYR A 103 -16.55 -27.30 4.62
C TYR A 103 -17.82 -26.44 4.68
N ARG A 104 -18.92 -26.91 4.07
CA ARG A 104 -20.26 -26.62 4.59
C ARG A 104 -20.51 -27.57 5.76
N ALA A 105 -20.82 -27.03 6.94
CA ALA A 105 -21.28 -27.85 8.05
C ALA A 105 -22.70 -28.33 7.74
N VAL A 106 -22.80 -29.51 7.13
CA VAL A 106 -24.01 -30.35 7.23
C VAL A 106 -23.51 -31.66 7.85
N ASP A 107 -23.85 -31.83 9.12
CA ASP A 107 -23.74 -33.07 9.89
C ASP A 107 -22.35 -33.68 10.09
N GLY A 108 -21.43 -32.93 10.72
CA GLY A 108 -20.46 -33.41 11.74
C GLY A 108 -19.57 -34.65 11.49
N LYS A 109 -19.61 -35.31 10.35
CA LYS A 109 -18.86 -36.53 10.05
C LYS A 109 -17.75 -36.23 9.05
N LYS A 110 -16.50 -36.48 9.45
CA LYS A 110 -15.37 -36.60 8.53
C LYS A 110 -15.65 -37.80 7.60
N GLN A 111 -15.88 -37.55 6.32
CA GLN A 111 -15.69 -38.61 5.33
C GLN A 111 -14.18 -38.80 5.13
N GLU A 112 -13.71 -40.02 5.36
CA GLU A 112 -12.31 -40.40 5.18
C GLU A 112 -12.17 -41.14 3.84
N GLY A 113 -11.25 -40.66 3.00
CA GLY A 113 -11.02 -41.14 1.62
C GLY A 113 -11.81 -40.35 0.58
N ASP A 114 -11.14 -39.54 -0.25
CA ASP A 114 -11.84 -38.68 -1.22
C ASP A 114 -11.21 -38.75 -2.63
N PRO A 115 -11.90 -39.33 -3.64
CA PRO A 115 -11.50 -39.42 -5.05
C PRO A 115 -11.14 -38.09 -5.72
N VAL A 116 -11.47 -36.97 -5.09
CA VAL A 116 -11.35 -35.61 -5.64
C VAL A 116 -9.89 -35.14 -5.74
N ALA A 117 -8.95 -35.67 -4.93
CA ALA A 117 -7.54 -35.26 -4.98
C ALA A 117 -6.82 -35.71 -6.27
N ASP A 118 -7.19 -36.88 -6.82
CA ASP A 118 -6.65 -37.38 -8.09
C ASP A 118 -7.24 -36.63 -9.30
N SER A 119 -8.53 -36.31 -9.24
CA SER A 119 -9.18 -35.46 -10.25
C SER A 119 -8.64 -34.03 -10.25
N LEU A 120 -8.34 -33.45 -9.07
CA LEU A 120 -7.76 -32.11 -8.97
C LEU A 120 -6.33 -32.07 -9.54
N ALA A 121 -5.52 -33.09 -9.27
CA ALA A 121 -4.17 -33.22 -9.83
C ALA A 121 -4.18 -33.33 -11.37
N ALA A 122 -5.13 -34.09 -11.93
CA ALA A 122 -5.34 -34.20 -13.37
C ALA A 122 -5.80 -32.87 -14.01
N ILE A 123 -6.72 -32.15 -13.36
CA ILE A 123 -7.23 -30.84 -13.80
C ILE A 123 -6.12 -29.78 -13.76
N VAL A 124 -5.33 -29.74 -12.68
CA VAL A 124 -4.16 -28.88 -12.55
C VAL A 124 -3.12 -29.20 -13.64
N SER A 125 -2.86 -30.48 -13.89
CA SER A 125 -1.85 -30.88 -14.88
C SER A 125 -2.32 -30.62 -16.33
N GLY A 126 -3.63 -30.70 -16.61
CA GLY A 126 -4.19 -30.55 -17.96
C GLY A 126 -4.62 -29.13 -18.34
N GLN A 127 -5.25 -28.38 -17.42
CA GLN A 127 -5.84 -27.06 -17.73
C GLN A 127 -5.03 -25.89 -17.16
N LEU A 128 -4.45 -26.06 -15.97
CA LEU A 128 -3.70 -24.98 -15.32
C LEU A 128 -2.35 -24.76 -16.00
N ALA A 129 -1.67 -25.84 -16.43
CA ALA A 129 -0.41 -25.75 -17.17
C ALA A 129 -0.52 -24.86 -18.42
N HIS A 130 -1.57 -25.07 -19.24
CA HIS A 130 -1.81 -24.30 -20.46
C HIS A 130 -2.11 -22.81 -20.19
N ASN A 131 -2.99 -22.51 -19.22
CA ASN A 131 -3.30 -21.13 -18.84
C ASN A 131 -2.12 -20.42 -18.16
N LEU A 132 -1.25 -21.18 -17.49
CA LEU A 132 -0.02 -20.66 -16.91
C LEU A 132 1.08 -20.44 -17.96
N THR A 133 1.10 -21.18 -19.07
CA THR A 133 2.05 -20.92 -20.16
C THR A 133 1.86 -19.50 -20.72
N ASP A 134 0.62 -19.01 -20.86
CA ASP A 134 0.33 -17.63 -21.28
C ASP A 134 0.74 -16.60 -20.23
N PHE A 135 0.52 -16.90 -18.95
CA PHE A 135 0.95 -16.04 -17.83
C PHE A 135 2.49 -15.94 -17.76
N VAL A 136 3.17 -17.07 -17.90
CA VAL A 136 4.63 -17.20 -17.82
C VAL A 136 5.30 -16.62 -19.07
N SER A 137 4.74 -16.83 -20.27
CA SER A 137 5.31 -16.33 -21.53
C SER A 137 5.29 -14.80 -21.65
N ARG A 138 4.39 -14.12 -20.92
CA ARG A 138 4.30 -12.66 -20.85
C ARG A 138 5.18 -12.04 -19.77
N ARG A 139 5.91 -12.85 -18.99
CA ARG A 139 6.75 -12.42 -17.86
C ARG A 139 8.20 -12.88 -18.07
N THR A 140 9.15 -12.22 -17.43
CA THR A 140 10.57 -12.64 -17.46
C THR A 140 10.80 -13.83 -16.53
N ILE A 141 11.23 -14.96 -17.11
CA ILE A 141 11.45 -16.24 -16.41
C ILE A 141 12.90 -16.39 -15.92
N GLY A 142 13.06 -16.94 -14.71
CA GLY A 142 14.37 -17.22 -14.12
C GLY A 142 14.97 -18.55 -14.63
N SER A 143 16.26 -18.76 -14.37
CA SER A 143 16.97 -19.98 -14.81
C SER A 143 16.51 -21.26 -14.12
N LYS A 144 15.77 -21.15 -13.00
CA LYS A 144 15.22 -22.28 -12.23
C LYS A 144 13.70 -22.45 -12.35
N THR A 145 13.04 -21.77 -13.29
CA THR A 145 11.57 -21.64 -13.34
C THR A 145 10.83 -22.98 -13.20
N ALA A 146 10.11 -23.15 -12.09
CA ALA A 146 9.24 -24.30 -11.83
C ALA A 146 7.88 -23.87 -11.25
N ILE A 147 6.81 -24.54 -11.67
CA ILE A 147 5.46 -24.37 -11.12
C ILE A 147 5.20 -25.53 -10.17
N THR A 148 5.02 -25.26 -8.89
CA THR A 148 4.75 -26.29 -7.88
C THR A 148 3.35 -26.13 -7.31
N VAL A 149 2.56 -27.20 -7.32
CA VAL A 149 1.19 -27.21 -6.80
C VAL A 149 1.09 -28.12 -5.59
N PHE A 150 0.67 -27.52 -4.47
CA PHE A 150 0.31 -28.18 -3.23
C PHE A 150 -1.20 -28.20 -3.04
N VAL A 151 -1.69 -29.33 -2.58
CA VAL A 151 -3.06 -29.49 -2.11
C VAL A 151 -2.99 -29.75 -0.62
N SER A 152 -3.58 -28.86 0.19
CA SER A 152 -3.65 -28.97 1.65
C SER A 152 -5.10 -28.88 2.09
N PHE A 153 -5.51 -29.50 3.20
CA PHE A 153 -6.91 -29.48 3.63
C PHE A 153 -7.03 -28.72 4.97
N HIS A 154 -7.69 -27.56 4.96
CA HIS A 154 -7.91 -26.73 6.15
C HIS A 154 -9.35 -26.18 6.19
N THR A 155 -9.93 -26.08 7.39
CA THR A 155 -11.32 -25.66 7.62
C THR A 155 -11.42 -24.16 7.93
N LYS A 156 -12.16 -23.38 7.10
CA LYS A 156 -12.61 -22.00 7.42
C LYS A 156 -13.98 -21.69 6.77
N PRO A 157 -14.84 -20.87 7.41
CA PRO A 157 -16.13 -20.44 6.86
C PRO A 157 -16.02 -19.26 5.88
N VAL A 158 -16.87 -19.25 4.83
CA VAL A 158 -16.94 -18.21 3.78
C VAL A 158 -18.17 -17.31 3.99
N LYS A 159 -18.07 -15.99 3.74
CA LYS A 159 -19.20 -15.03 3.77
C LYS A 159 -19.56 -14.56 2.35
N GLU A 160 -20.85 -14.45 2.04
CA GLU A 160 -21.41 -14.05 0.72
C GLU A 160 -21.39 -12.53 0.44
N ALA A 161 -21.34 -12.15 -0.85
CA ALA A 161 -21.26 -10.77 -1.34
C ALA A 161 -22.65 -10.10 -1.52
N ARG A 162 -22.75 -8.80 -1.23
CA ARG A 162 -23.97 -7.98 -1.30
C ARG A 162 -24.34 -7.53 -2.73
N ALA A 163 -25.64 -7.27 -2.94
CA ALA A 163 -26.24 -6.81 -4.20
C ALA A 163 -25.71 -5.44 -4.69
N ARG A 164 -25.51 -5.32 -6.02
CA ARG A 164 -24.93 -4.14 -6.72
C ARG A 164 -26.02 -3.10 -7.06
N LYS A 165 -25.62 -1.82 -7.12
CA LYS A 165 -26.47 -0.70 -7.60
C LYS A 165 -26.43 -0.62 -9.14
N ASP A 166 -27.56 -0.38 -9.79
CA ASP A 166 -27.73 -0.34 -11.27
C ASP A 166 -26.86 0.70 -12.03
N SER A 167 -26.25 1.66 -11.34
CA SER A 167 -25.37 2.68 -11.95
C SER A 167 -23.89 2.26 -12.00
N VAL A 168 -23.56 1.07 -11.51
CA VAL A 168 -22.21 0.55 -11.36
C VAL A 168 -22.02 -0.68 -12.24
N VAL A 169 -21.01 -0.64 -13.10
CA VAL A 169 -20.59 -1.77 -13.93
C VAL A 169 -19.20 -2.21 -13.47
N ASN A 170 -18.99 -3.51 -13.21
CA ASN A 170 -17.71 -4.03 -12.75
C ASN A 170 -17.27 -5.22 -13.59
N GLY A 171 -16.25 -5.00 -14.42
CA GLY A 171 -15.64 -5.99 -15.28
C GLY A 171 -15.80 -5.66 -16.76
N LEU A 172 -14.82 -6.07 -17.55
CA LEU A 172 -14.74 -5.75 -18.96
C LEU A 172 -15.91 -6.36 -19.77
N ALA A 173 -16.26 -7.62 -19.50
CA ALA A 173 -17.35 -8.31 -20.18
C ALA A 173 -18.72 -7.66 -19.90
N GLU A 174 -18.98 -7.27 -18.64
CA GLU A 174 -20.19 -6.56 -18.25
C GLU A 174 -20.27 -5.19 -18.94
N ALA A 175 -19.16 -4.46 -19.01
CA ALA A 175 -19.08 -3.20 -19.73
C ALA A 175 -19.35 -3.36 -21.23
N ILE A 176 -18.92 -4.46 -21.84
CA ILE A 176 -19.21 -4.77 -23.25
C ILE A 176 -20.70 -5.13 -23.43
N ALA A 177 -21.29 -5.90 -22.52
CA ALA A 177 -22.68 -6.35 -22.62
C ALA A 177 -23.71 -5.25 -22.26
N THR A 178 -23.31 -4.22 -21.52
CA THR A 178 -24.23 -3.17 -21.03
C THR A 178 -24.87 -2.42 -22.18
N LYS A 179 -26.21 -2.47 -22.27
CA LYS A 179 -27.01 -1.78 -23.30
C LYS A 179 -27.36 -0.34 -22.89
N ASP A 180 -27.78 -0.12 -21.65
CA ASP A 180 -28.17 1.19 -21.13
C ASP A 180 -26.94 1.98 -20.66
N THR A 181 -26.17 2.49 -21.62
CA THR A 181 -24.89 3.14 -21.34
C THR A 181 -25.04 4.53 -20.69
N LEU A 182 -26.24 5.12 -20.71
CA LEU A 182 -26.51 6.44 -20.13
C LEU A 182 -26.64 6.40 -18.61
N LYS A 183 -27.05 5.27 -18.02
CA LYS A 183 -27.20 5.13 -16.56
C LYS A 183 -25.89 4.89 -15.81
N VAL A 184 -24.87 4.40 -16.51
CA VAL A 184 -23.58 4.04 -15.89
C VAL A 184 -22.82 5.30 -15.46
N LYS A 185 -22.54 5.38 -14.16
CA LYS A 185 -21.77 6.46 -13.54
C LYS A 185 -20.42 5.99 -13.00
N THR A 186 -20.33 4.70 -12.65
CA THR A 186 -19.11 4.11 -12.12
C THR A 186 -18.75 2.87 -12.92
N LEU A 187 -17.50 2.81 -13.38
CA LEU A 187 -16.95 1.68 -14.12
C LEU A 187 -15.72 1.13 -13.40
N GLY A 188 -15.84 -0.08 -12.88
CA GLY A 188 -14.76 -0.85 -12.29
C GLY A 188 -14.13 -1.79 -13.31
N LEU A 189 -12.87 -1.53 -13.64
CA LEU A 189 -12.00 -2.36 -14.49
C LEU A 189 -10.69 -2.71 -13.77
N SER A 190 -10.66 -2.57 -12.45
CA SER A 190 -9.54 -3.02 -11.63
C SER A 190 -9.32 -4.52 -11.79
N GLN A 191 -8.07 -5.00 -11.70
CA GLN A 191 -7.77 -6.45 -11.67
C GLN A 191 -8.14 -7.24 -12.94
N ASN A 192 -8.02 -6.60 -14.11
CA ASN A 192 -8.38 -7.19 -15.41
C ASN A 192 -7.15 -7.47 -16.31
N LEU A 193 -5.93 -7.39 -15.79
CA LEU A 193 -4.66 -7.55 -16.55
C LEU A 193 -4.53 -6.61 -17.75
N LEU A 194 -5.16 -5.45 -17.67
CA LEU A 194 -5.12 -4.48 -18.75
C LEU A 194 -3.69 -3.96 -18.89
N THR A 195 -3.11 -4.06 -20.08
CA THR A 195 -1.82 -3.41 -20.41
C THR A 195 -2.01 -2.02 -21.00
N THR A 196 -3.21 -1.75 -21.49
CA THR A 196 -3.64 -0.48 -22.08
C THR A 196 -5.07 -0.17 -21.68
N LEU A 197 -5.48 1.07 -21.94
CA LEU A 197 -6.83 1.53 -21.66
C LEU A 197 -7.82 0.96 -22.71
N PRO A 198 -8.88 0.22 -22.32
CA PRO A 198 -9.81 -0.34 -23.30
C PRO A 198 -10.79 0.72 -23.82
N ASP A 199 -11.09 0.70 -25.12
CA ASP A 199 -12.00 1.69 -25.76
C ASP A 199 -13.43 1.66 -25.22
N VAL A 200 -13.83 0.55 -24.58
CA VAL A 200 -15.16 0.37 -23.97
C VAL A 200 -15.54 1.49 -23.01
N ILE A 201 -14.56 2.11 -22.33
CA ILE A 201 -14.81 3.17 -21.36
C ILE A 201 -15.56 4.35 -21.99
N TYR A 202 -15.36 4.59 -23.27
CA TYR A 202 -15.94 5.72 -23.99
C TYR A 202 -17.40 5.50 -24.41
N ARG A 203 -17.96 4.32 -24.15
CA ARG A 203 -19.38 4.04 -24.37
C ARG A 203 -20.28 4.73 -23.33
N PHE A 204 -19.72 5.15 -22.20
CA PHE A 204 -20.45 5.67 -21.04
C PHE A 204 -20.28 7.20 -20.93
N PRO A 205 -21.11 8.00 -21.61
CA PRO A 205 -20.94 9.46 -21.64
C PRO A 205 -21.20 10.14 -20.29
N ASN A 206 -21.90 9.46 -19.37
CA ASN A 206 -22.20 9.93 -18.03
C ASN A 206 -21.23 9.41 -16.96
N LEU A 207 -20.12 8.76 -17.35
CA LEU A 207 -19.16 8.21 -16.42
C LEU A 207 -18.54 9.29 -15.53
N GLU A 208 -18.65 9.09 -14.22
CA GLU A 208 -18.14 9.97 -13.17
C GLU A 208 -16.88 9.37 -12.52
N GLU A 209 -16.81 8.05 -12.43
CA GLU A 209 -15.74 7.33 -11.74
C GLU A 209 -15.23 6.16 -12.58
N LEU A 210 -13.91 6.09 -12.74
CA LEU A 210 -13.24 5.02 -13.47
C LEU A 210 -12.14 4.42 -12.58
N PHE A 211 -12.33 3.15 -12.22
CA PHE A 211 -11.36 2.38 -11.43
C PHE A 211 -10.62 1.41 -12.34
N LEU A 212 -9.30 1.59 -12.45
CA LEU A 212 -8.38 0.79 -13.26
C LEU A 212 -7.23 0.28 -12.41
N SER A 213 -7.41 0.25 -11.09
CA SER A 213 -6.35 -0.14 -10.18
C SER A 213 -5.95 -1.58 -10.34
N ASP A 214 -4.68 -1.88 -10.08
CA ASP A 214 -4.16 -3.23 -10.06
C ASP A 214 -4.32 -3.94 -11.41
N ASN A 215 -3.71 -3.34 -12.42
CA ASN A 215 -3.56 -3.88 -13.77
C ASN A 215 -2.07 -3.80 -14.16
N ASP A 216 -1.74 -4.06 -15.42
CA ASP A 216 -0.38 -3.92 -15.95
C ASP A 216 -0.30 -2.74 -16.94
N ILE A 217 -1.04 -1.64 -16.70
CA ILE A 217 -1.14 -0.54 -17.65
C ILE A 217 0.19 0.22 -17.72
N GLU A 218 0.81 0.21 -18.89
CA GLU A 218 2.09 0.91 -19.16
C GLU A 218 1.90 2.37 -19.54
N SER A 219 0.79 2.66 -20.23
CA SER A 219 0.45 4.00 -20.65
C SER A 219 -1.06 4.21 -20.74
N VAL A 220 -1.46 5.46 -20.44
CA VAL A 220 -2.83 5.94 -20.51
C VAL A 220 -2.87 7.15 -21.43
N ASP A 221 -3.82 7.13 -22.35
CA ASP A 221 -4.14 8.27 -23.20
C ASP A 221 -5.65 8.52 -23.21
N LEU A 222 -6.09 9.41 -22.32
CA LEU A 222 -7.50 9.73 -22.11
C LEU A 222 -7.90 10.98 -22.87
N ASP A 223 -8.91 10.87 -23.75
CA ASP A 223 -9.62 12.03 -24.30
C ASP A 223 -10.84 12.38 -23.41
N MET A 224 -10.65 13.35 -22.53
CA MET A 224 -11.72 13.80 -21.62
C MET A 224 -12.87 14.51 -22.34
N ALA A 225 -12.77 14.84 -23.64
CA ALA A 225 -13.94 15.29 -24.40
C ALA A 225 -15.00 14.20 -24.54
N ARG A 226 -14.58 12.92 -24.54
CA ARG A 226 -15.47 11.75 -24.59
C ARG A 226 -15.95 11.32 -23.20
N LEU A 227 -15.33 11.85 -22.13
CA LEU A 227 -15.66 11.56 -20.74
C LEU A 227 -15.87 12.86 -19.95
N PRO A 228 -16.84 13.71 -20.35
CA PRO A 228 -16.97 15.08 -19.85
C PRO A 228 -17.36 15.16 -18.36
N LYS A 229 -17.92 14.09 -17.79
CA LYS A 229 -18.34 14.02 -16.38
C LYS A 229 -17.34 13.32 -15.46
N LEU A 230 -16.26 12.74 -16.02
CA LEU A 230 -15.31 11.96 -15.24
C LEU A 230 -14.60 12.85 -14.22
N ARG A 231 -14.80 12.55 -12.94
CA ARG A 231 -14.27 13.28 -11.80
C ARG A 231 -13.23 12.48 -11.02
N HIS A 232 -13.38 11.16 -10.94
CA HIS A 232 -12.47 10.28 -10.19
C HIS A 232 -11.82 9.26 -11.13
N LEU A 233 -10.50 9.22 -11.12
CA LEU A 233 -9.71 8.26 -11.89
C LEU A 233 -8.71 7.58 -10.98
N ASP A 234 -8.87 6.27 -10.81
CA ASP A 234 -7.95 5.43 -10.07
C ASP A 234 -7.12 4.58 -11.03
N LEU A 235 -5.81 4.86 -11.06
CA LEU A 235 -4.79 4.16 -11.83
C LEU A 235 -3.74 3.54 -10.91
N SER A 236 -4.04 3.39 -9.62
CA SER A 236 -3.08 2.84 -8.66
C SER A 236 -2.68 1.40 -8.99
N LYS A 237 -1.52 0.94 -8.51
CA LYS A 237 -1.04 -0.43 -8.75
C LYS A 237 -0.98 -0.78 -10.24
N ASN A 238 -0.30 0.04 -11.02
CA ASN A 238 -0.03 -0.21 -12.43
C ASN A 238 1.47 -0.07 -12.68
N ILE A 239 1.90 -0.14 -13.93
CA ILE A 239 3.31 0.00 -14.31
C ILE A 239 3.59 1.33 -15.01
N LEU A 240 2.79 2.37 -14.68
CA LEU A 240 2.88 3.69 -15.30
C LEU A 240 4.18 4.41 -14.93
N ARG A 241 4.72 5.13 -15.90
CA ARG A 241 5.83 6.07 -15.74
C ARG A 241 5.38 7.48 -16.11
N ASP A 242 6.15 8.50 -15.71
CA ASP A 242 5.83 9.92 -15.90
C ASP A 242 5.31 10.30 -17.30
N LYS A 243 5.95 9.76 -18.34
CA LYS A 243 5.62 10.05 -19.76
C LYS A 243 4.45 9.21 -20.28
N GLY A 244 4.12 8.11 -19.61
CA GLY A 244 3.04 7.20 -19.98
C GLY A 244 1.66 7.76 -19.65
N ILE A 245 1.55 8.90 -18.96
CA ILE A 245 0.27 9.45 -18.52
C ILE A 245 -0.09 10.68 -19.36
N ARG A 246 -1.06 10.52 -20.25
CA ARG A 246 -1.67 11.60 -21.03
C ARG A 246 -3.16 11.70 -20.73
N ILE A 247 -3.58 12.87 -20.26
CA ILE A 247 -5.00 13.20 -20.01
C ILE A 247 -5.30 14.51 -20.74
N ARG A 248 -5.94 14.41 -21.91
CA ARG A 248 -6.22 15.53 -22.81
C ARG A 248 -7.54 16.21 -22.44
N LYS A 249 -7.65 17.53 -22.68
CA LYS A 249 -8.89 18.32 -22.51
C LYS A 249 -9.54 18.21 -21.11
N ASN A 250 -8.76 18.04 -20.06
CA ASN A 250 -9.27 17.81 -18.71
C ASN A 250 -9.87 19.07 -18.06
N LYS A 251 -11.19 19.09 -17.88
CA LYS A 251 -11.93 20.18 -17.20
C LYS A 251 -12.76 19.71 -16.00
N SER A 252 -12.84 18.41 -15.76
CA SER A 252 -13.77 17.78 -14.80
C SER A 252 -13.06 17.02 -13.68
N LEU A 253 -11.84 16.53 -13.90
CA LEU A 253 -11.18 15.62 -12.96
C LEU A 253 -10.83 16.32 -11.65
N GLN A 254 -11.25 15.70 -10.54
CA GLN A 254 -11.12 16.17 -9.17
C GLN A 254 -10.18 15.27 -8.36
N LEU A 255 -10.20 13.95 -8.60
CA LEU A 255 -9.32 12.98 -7.94
C LEU A 255 -8.55 12.17 -8.97
N LEU A 256 -7.24 12.09 -8.77
CA LEU A 256 -6.34 11.25 -9.54
C LEU A 256 -5.50 10.41 -8.57
N ASN A 257 -5.74 9.10 -8.54
CA ASN A 257 -4.93 8.16 -7.79
C ASN A 257 -3.92 7.49 -8.72
N LEU A 258 -2.64 7.65 -8.42
CA LEU A 258 -1.50 7.08 -9.15
C LEU A 258 -0.56 6.31 -8.22
N GLN A 259 -1.01 5.97 -7.01
CA GLN A 259 -0.20 5.23 -6.04
C GLN A 259 0.31 3.90 -6.59
N MET A 260 1.42 3.39 -6.08
CA MET A 260 1.96 2.09 -6.48
C MET A 260 2.19 1.99 -8.00
N ASN A 261 2.86 2.98 -8.56
CA ASN A 261 3.33 2.99 -9.94
C ASN A 261 4.84 3.31 -9.99
N PHE A 262 5.45 3.27 -11.17
CA PHE A 262 6.86 3.63 -11.37
C PHE A 262 7.05 5.11 -11.74
N ILE A 263 6.30 5.98 -11.06
CA ILE A 263 6.32 7.43 -11.26
C ILE A 263 7.44 8.03 -10.39
N THR A 264 8.21 8.93 -10.98
CA THR A 264 9.34 9.59 -10.30
C THR A 264 9.14 11.09 -10.12
N ASP A 265 8.27 11.73 -10.91
CA ASP A 265 7.83 13.12 -10.73
C ASP A 265 6.30 13.24 -10.81
N ILE A 266 5.74 14.34 -10.30
CA ILE A 266 4.34 14.71 -10.53
C ILE A 266 4.11 14.84 -12.04
N PRO A 267 3.31 13.98 -12.70
CA PRO A 267 3.22 13.96 -14.15
C PRO A 267 2.61 15.25 -14.73
N ARG A 268 2.99 15.60 -15.96
CA ARG A 268 2.46 16.79 -16.66
C ARG A 268 0.94 16.78 -16.76
N ALA A 269 0.34 15.59 -16.90
CA ALA A 269 -1.10 15.41 -16.95
C ALA A 269 -1.80 15.95 -15.70
N ALA A 270 -1.32 15.60 -14.50
CA ALA A 270 -1.88 16.12 -13.24
C ALA A 270 -1.79 17.65 -13.17
N ARG A 271 -0.66 18.23 -13.61
CA ARG A 271 -0.44 19.70 -13.63
C ARG A 271 -1.39 20.46 -14.56
N ASN A 272 -2.00 19.79 -15.52
CA ASN A 272 -2.95 20.39 -16.47
C ASN A 272 -4.42 20.22 -16.04
N CYS A 273 -4.70 19.45 -14.98
CA CYS A 273 -6.04 19.24 -14.46
C CYS A 273 -6.45 20.41 -13.55
N LYS A 274 -7.14 21.42 -14.09
CA LYS A 274 -7.43 22.69 -13.38
C LYS A 274 -8.39 22.54 -12.19
N LYS A 275 -9.18 21.46 -12.14
CA LYS A 275 -10.11 21.15 -11.05
C LYS A 275 -9.59 20.07 -10.10
N LEU A 276 -8.35 19.60 -10.28
CA LEU A 276 -7.81 18.53 -9.46
C LEU A 276 -7.67 19.01 -8.01
N GLU A 277 -8.37 18.34 -7.10
CA GLU A 277 -8.38 18.62 -5.67
C GLU A 277 -7.56 17.58 -4.90
N THR A 278 -7.55 16.33 -5.36
CA THR A 278 -6.87 15.22 -4.70
C THR A 278 -5.90 14.52 -5.66
N LEU A 279 -4.66 14.36 -5.23
CA LEU A 279 -3.61 13.68 -5.99
C LEU A 279 -2.85 12.71 -5.09
N TRP A 280 -2.96 11.42 -5.36
CA TRP A 280 -2.25 10.40 -4.58
C TRP A 280 -1.13 9.76 -5.39
N LEU A 281 0.09 9.78 -4.83
CA LEU A 281 1.34 9.36 -5.46
C LEU A 281 2.18 8.41 -4.58
N GLY A 282 1.67 8.05 -3.39
CA GLY A 282 2.35 7.17 -2.46
C GLY A 282 2.73 5.79 -3.02
N ASN A 283 3.69 5.13 -2.37
CA ASN A 283 4.31 3.88 -2.81
C ASN A 283 4.87 3.98 -4.25
N SER A 284 5.43 5.13 -4.61
CA SER A 284 6.11 5.37 -5.90
C SER A 284 7.49 5.94 -5.65
N GLN A 285 8.45 5.74 -6.56
CA GLN A 285 9.84 6.22 -6.36
C GLN A 285 9.99 7.70 -6.77
N MET A 286 9.48 8.64 -5.97
CA MET A 286 9.40 10.09 -6.27
C MET A 286 10.75 10.84 -6.21
N SER A 287 11.81 10.25 -6.73
CA SER A 287 13.19 10.78 -6.75
C SER A 287 13.38 11.95 -7.72
N GLY A 288 12.47 12.16 -8.67
CA GLY A 288 12.52 13.21 -9.70
C GLY A 288 11.87 14.53 -9.31
N LEU A 289 11.43 14.70 -8.05
CA LEU A 289 10.77 15.92 -7.59
C LEU A 289 11.69 17.14 -7.68
N THR A 290 11.21 18.19 -8.33
CA THR A 290 11.89 19.49 -8.43
C THR A 290 10.97 20.64 -8.05
N ASN A 291 11.49 21.87 -8.03
CA ASN A 291 10.65 23.05 -7.85
C ASN A 291 9.58 23.20 -8.96
N ALA A 292 9.84 22.62 -10.14
CA ALA A 292 8.95 22.67 -11.29
C ALA A 292 7.72 21.76 -11.13
N SER A 293 7.86 20.67 -10.40
CA SER A 293 6.87 19.61 -10.20
C SER A 293 5.55 20.14 -9.64
N PHE A 294 5.64 21.14 -8.76
CA PHE A 294 4.49 21.74 -8.10
C PHE A 294 3.84 22.89 -8.89
N ARG A 295 4.30 23.17 -10.11
CA ARG A 295 3.70 24.23 -10.95
C ARG A 295 2.28 23.85 -11.36
N LYS A 296 1.40 24.85 -11.41
CA LYS A 296 -0.02 24.76 -11.84
C LYS A 296 -0.95 23.91 -10.95
N LEU A 297 -0.44 23.23 -9.91
CA LEU A 297 -1.25 22.53 -8.89
C LEU A 297 -1.88 23.49 -7.86
N LYS A 298 -2.56 24.55 -8.32
CA LYS A 298 -3.14 25.58 -7.43
C LYS A 298 -4.47 25.14 -6.79
N SER A 299 -5.16 24.18 -7.40
CA SER A 299 -6.47 23.66 -6.96
C SER A 299 -6.34 22.53 -5.92
N VAL A 300 -5.20 21.83 -5.90
CA VAL A 300 -4.99 20.66 -5.05
C VAL A 300 -5.07 21.04 -3.57
N LYS A 301 -5.91 20.29 -2.84
CA LYS A 301 -6.18 20.37 -1.41
C LYS A 301 -5.56 19.19 -0.66
N ASP A 302 -5.51 18.01 -1.29
CA ASP A 302 -4.94 16.79 -0.70
C ASP A 302 -3.84 16.25 -1.62
N ILE A 303 -2.64 16.07 -1.08
CA ILE A 303 -1.55 15.38 -1.75
C ILE A 303 -0.94 14.31 -0.85
N ASN A 304 -0.86 13.09 -1.39
CA ASN A 304 -0.32 11.93 -0.69
C ASN A 304 1.01 11.49 -1.32
N PHE A 305 2.08 11.53 -0.53
CA PHE A 305 3.41 10.98 -0.82
C PHE A 305 3.80 9.89 0.19
N TYR A 306 2.84 9.16 0.73
CA TYR A 306 3.09 8.04 1.65
C TYR A 306 4.10 7.08 1.02
N LYS A 307 5.19 6.74 1.71
CA LYS A 307 6.20 5.77 1.22
C LYS A 307 6.68 6.05 -0.20
N ALA A 308 7.05 7.31 -0.46
CA ALA A 308 7.41 7.78 -1.79
C ALA A 308 8.92 7.92 -2.03
N GLU A 309 9.75 7.41 -1.11
CA GLU A 309 11.22 7.45 -1.18
C GLU A 309 11.80 8.89 -1.29
N ILE A 310 11.08 9.90 -0.78
CA ILE A 310 11.51 11.30 -0.87
C ILE A 310 12.59 11.59 0.17
N SER A 311 13.80 11.93 -0.29
CA SER A 311 14.90 12.39 0.58
C SER A 311 14.86 13.89 0.87
N ALA A 312 14.36 14.70 -0.06
CA ALA A 312 14.21 16.13 0.12
C ALA A 312 12.97 16.69 -0.60
N LEU A 313 12.11 17.40 0.13
CA LEU A 313 10.95 18.07 -0.45
C LEU A 313 11.36 19.40 -1.11
N PRO A 314 11.13 19.61 -2.42
CA PRO A 314 11.55 20.84 -3.09
C PRO A 314 10.82 22.09 -2.58
N LYS A 315 11.51 23.24 -2.68
CA LYS A 315 10.94 24.55 -2.30
C LYS A 315 9.70 24.94 -3.10
N GLY A 316 9.48 24.29 -4.24
CA GLY A 316 8.31 24.42 -5.12
C GLY A 316 6.98 24.13 -4.43
N ILE A 317 6.96 23.33 -3.35
CA ILE A 317 5.74 22.98 -2.60
C ILE A 317 4.89 24.21 -2.22
N ARG A 318 5.52 25.36 -1.97
CA ARG A 318 4.85 26.66 -1.68
C ARG A 318 3.85 27.13 -2.75
N LYS A 319 3.87 26.54 -3.95
CA LYS A 319 2.95 26.88 -5.05
C LYS A 319 1.55 26.28 -4.83
N MET A 320 1.42 25.24 -4.00
CA MET A 320 0.14 24.59 -3.67
C MET A 320 -0.63 25.38 -2.60
N ARG A 321 -1.05 26.60 -2.93
CA ARG A 321 -1.62 27.56 -1.96
C ARG A 321 -2.95 27.14 -1.32
N ARG A 322 -3.64 26.16 -1.90
CA ARG A 322 -4.90 25.59 -1.39
C ARG A 322 -4.72 24.28 -0.65
N LEU A 323 -3.49 23.81 -0.47
CA LEU A 323 -3.22 22.54 0.20
C LEU A 323 -3.71 22.58 1.65
N GLU A 324 -4.49 21.58 2.01
CA GLU A 324 -5.13 21.34 3.30
C GLU A 324 -4.53 20.08 3.96
N VAL A 325 -4.27 19.03 3.18
CA VAL A 325 -3.66 17.77 3.66
C VAL A 325 -2.36 17.51 2.92
N LEU A 326 -1.28 17.28 3.68
CA LEU A 326 0.03 16.88 3.16
C LEU A 326 0.50 15.64 3.92
N ASP A 327 0.48 14.51 3.22
CA ASP A 327 0.99 13.24 3.73
C ASP A 327 2.38 12.95 3.15
N LEU A 328 3.39 12.90 4.03
CA LEU A 328 4.79 12.58 3.77
C LEU A 328 5.27 11.40 4.66
N TYR A 329 4.34 10.57 5.15
CA TYR A 329 4.65 9.44 6.03
C TYR A 329 5.58 8.42 5.34
N TYR A 330 6.45 7.75 6.10
CA TYR A 330 7.41 6.75 5.58
C TYR A 330 8.31 7.27 4.44
N ASN A 331 8.94 8.43 4.61
CA ASN A 331 9.93 8.93 3.63
C ASN A 331 11.34 8.99 4.26
N LYS A 332 12.28 9.62 3.56
CA LYS A 332 13.69 9.73 3.96
C LYS A 332 14.05 11.19 4.26
N LEU A 333 13.10 11.99 4.74
CA LEU A 333 13.30 13.42 4.94
C LEU A 333 14.14 13.67 6.20
N GLU A 334 15.28 14.34 6.05
CA GLU A 334 16.06 14.85 7.20
C GLU A 334 15.57 16.24 7.66
N THR A 335 15.00 17.02 6.75
CA THR A 335 14.48 18.36 7.02
C THR A 335 13.26 18.68 6.17
N LEU A 336 12.43 19.62 6.63
CA LEU A 336 11.39 20.24 5.82
C LEU A 336 11.87 21.56 5.23
N PRO A 337 11.59 21.87 3.95
CA PRO A 337 12.02 23.11 3.34
C PRO A 337 11.33 24.30 4.01
N LYS A 338 12.06 25.39 4.30
CA LYS A 338 11.50 26.63 4.89
C LYS A 338 10.25 27.16 4.16
N SER A 339 10.11 26.84 2.87
CA SER A 339 8.96 27.20 2.03
C SER A 339 7.65 26.49 2.39
N ILE A 340 7.68 25.36 3.12
CA ILE A 340 6.47 24.67 3.60
C ILE A 340 5.60 25.59 4.47
N THR A 341 6.25 26.52 5.19
CA THR A 341 5.61 27.56 6.03
C THR A 341 4.73 28.56 5.25
N LYS A 342 4.70 28.47 3.91
CA LYS A 342 3.84 29.25 3.02
C LYS A 342 2.50 28.58 2.73
N LEU A 343 2.29 27.33 3.14
CA LEU A 343 1.03 26.61 3.02
C LEU A 343 0.04 27.05 4.11
N LYS A 344 -0.65 28.17 3.87
CA LYS A 344 -1.51 28.82 4.89
C LYS A 344 -2.82 28.10 5.18
N ARG A 345 -3.27 27.23 4.27
CA ARG A 345 -4.50 26.47 4.41
C ARG A 345 -4.27 25.05 4.93
N LEU A 346 -3.01 24.67 5.18
CA LEU A 346 -2.70 23.32 5.64
C LEU A 346 -3.33 23.10 7.01
N THR A 347 -4.12 22.04 7.12
CA THR A 347 -4.82 21.60 8.33
C THR A 347 -4.19 20.34 8.91
N HIS A 348 -3.66 19.45 8.05
CA HIS A 348 -3.02 18.20 8.43
C HIS A 348 -1.62 18.12 7.84
N LEU A 349 -0.62 17.94 8.70
CA LEU A 349 0.77 17.70 8.32
C LEU A 349 1.22 16.36 8.89
N ALA A 350 1.40 15.37 8.03
CA ALA A 350 1.89 14.05 8.43
C ALA A 350 3.32 13.85 7.90
N VAL A 351 4.28 13.77 8.81
CA VAL A 351 5.73 13.63 8.51
C VAL A 351 6.37 12.50 9.33
N SER A 352 5.56 11.62 9.90
CA SER A 352 6.05 10.50 10.70
C SER A 352 6.87 9.50 9.90
N HIS A 353 7.67 8.69 10.58
CA HIS A 353 8.59 7.71 9.96
C HIS A 353 9.48 8.36 8.91
N ASN A 354 10.23 9.37 9.34
CA ASN A 354 11.26 10.05 8.57
C ASN A 354 12.52 10.17 9.43
N GLN A 355 13.48 11.01 9.03
CA GLN A 355 14.75 11.22 9.74
C GLN A 355 14.84 12.70 10.20
N ILE A 356 13.70 13.34 10.45
CA ILE A 356 13.65 14.80 10.65
C ILE A 356 14.30 15.15 11.98
N THR A 357 15.34 15.97 11.92
CA THR A 357 16.08 16.43 13.11
C THR A 357 15.52 17.74 13.69
N ALA A 358 14.86 18.56 12.86
CA ALA A 358 14.24 19.80 13.31
C ALA A 358 13.08 20.24 12.40
N LEU A 359 12.04 20.79 13.03
CA LEU A 359 10.98 21.51 12.32
C LEU A 359 11.42 22.93 11.91
N PRO A 360 10.85 23.53 10.84
CA PRO A 360 11.23 24.88 10.40
C PRO A 360 11.04 25.95 11.49
N THR A 361 12.00 26.85 11.65
CA THR A 361 11.96 27.91 12.69
C THR A 361 10.75 28.85 12.61
N ARG A 362 10.12 28.95 11.42
CA ARG A 362 8.89 29.73 11.20
C ARG A 362 7.66 28.84 10.92
N ILE A 363 7.59 27.66 11.54
CA ILE A 363 6.42 26.77 11.43
C ILE A 363 5.14 27.45 11.95
N ASP A 364 5.27 28.40 12.87
CA ASP A 364 4.23 29.30 13.40
C ASP A 364 3.38 30.00 12.33
N ARG A 365 3.91 30.10 11.11
CA ARG A 365 3.21 30.64 9.95
C ARG A 365 2.07 29.77 9.46
N MET A 366 2.02 28.49 9.82
CA MET A 366 1.02 27.51 9.38
C MET A 366 -0.16 27.49 10.37
N LYS A 367 -0.81 28.64 10.54
CA LYS A 367 -1.80 28.89 11.60
C LYS A 367 -3.06 28.01 11.55
N SER A 368 -3.30 27.33 10.43
CA SER A 368 -4.51 26.52 10.21
C SER A 368 -4.28 25.03 10.53
N VAL A 369 -3.07 24.63 10.94
CA VAL A 369 -2.76 23.22 11.23
C VAL A 369 -3.42 22.83 12.55
N HIS A 370 -4.28 21.81 12.48
CA HIS A 370 -4.94 21.20 13.63
C HIS A 370 -4.28 19.89 14.04
N THR A 371 -3.66 19.19 13.08
CA THR A 371 -3.06 17.87 13.30
C THR A 371 -1.62 17.86 12.80
N LEU A 372 -0.69 17.52 13.70
CA LEU A 372 0.72 17.30 13.39
C LEU A 372 1.12 15.88 13.82
N TYR A 373 1.35 15.01 12.84
CA TYR A 373 1.96 13.70 13.07
C TYR A 373 3.44 13.77 12.73
N ALA A 374 4.30 13.63 13.74
CA ALA A 374 5.76 13.69 13.60
C ALA A 374 6.48 12.60 14.41
N HIS A 375 5.80 11.50 14.74
CA HIS A 375 6.43 10.38 15.45
C HIS A 375 7.43 9.62 14.57
N HIS A 376 8.31 8.82 15.19
CA HIS A 376 9.37 8.09 14.50
C HIS A 376 10.23 9.02 13.63
N ASN A 377 10.85 10.00 14.29
CA ASN A 377 11.79 10.95 13.72
C ASN A 377 12.96 11.15 14.69
N HIS A 378 13.83 12.11 14.40
CA HIS A 378 15.03 12.43 15.17
C HIS A 378 14.88 13.78 15.89
N LEU A 379 13.66 14.19 16.23
CA LEU A 379 13.40 15.48 16.88
C LEU A 379 13.89 15.44 18.33
N SER A 380 14.68 16.43 18.71
CA SER A 380 15.12 16.63 20.11
C SER A 380 14.62 17.94 20.71
N LYS A 381 14.04 18.83 19.89
CA LYS A 381 13.47 20.11 20.31
C LYS A 381 12.38 20.58 19.34
N LEU A 382 11.46 21.40 19.86
CA LEU A 382 10.52 22.15 19.03
C LEU A 382 11.02 23.58 18.80
N PRO A 383 10.68 24.23 17.67
CA PRO A 383 11.05 25.62 17.46
C PRO A 383 10.27 26.52 18.41
N GLU A 384 10.94 27.53 18.97
CA GLU A 384 10.40 28.44 20.01
C GLU A 384 9.00 28.99 19.67
N ARG A 385 8.76 29.32 18.40
CA ARG A 385 7.51 29.95 17.95
C ARG A 385 6.37 28.96 17.68
N ILE A 386 6.59 27.65 17.80
CA ILE A 386 5.53 26.64 17.54
C ILE A 386 4.30 26.90 18.39
N GLY A 387 4.49 27.39 19.63
CA GLY A 387 3.41 27.77 20.54
C GLY A 387 2.41 28.80 20.00
N ARG A 388 2.71 29.48 18.89
CA ARG A 388 1.77 30.39 18.22
C ARG A 388 0.75 29.68 17.33
N MET A 389 0.87 28.36 17.12
CA MET A 389 -0.04 27.54 16.32
C MET A 389 -1.25 27.12 17.15
N GLN A 390 -2.08 28.08 17.53
CA GLN A 390 -3.20 27.89 18.46
C GLN A 390 -4.37 27.04 17.92
N ALA A 391 -4.32 26.64 16.64
CA ALA A 391 -5.29 25.72 16.05
C ALA A 391 -4.95 24.24 16.30
N LEU A 392 -3.75 23.91 16.80
CA LEU A 392 -3.33 22.53 17.06
C LEU A 392 -4.22 21.87 18.11
N ARG A 393 -4.72 20.68 17.76
CA ARG A 393 -5.55 19.79 18.58
C ARG A 393 -4.87 18.44 18.81
N ILE A 394 -4.20 17.91 17.79
CA ILE A 394 -3.50 16.63 17.87
C ILE A 394 -2.03 16.85 17.54
N VAL A 395 -1.15 16.49 18.48
CA VAL A 395 0.29 16.55 18.33
C VAL A 395 0.89 15.21 18.71
N ASP A 396 1.45 14.52 17.73
CA ASP A 396 2.11 13.24 17.94
C ASP A 396 3.62 13.38 17.70
N LEU A 397 4.37 13.22 18.78
CA LEU A 397 5.83 13.30 18.86
C LEU A 397 6.43 11.98 19.41
N GLY A 398 5.68 10.88 19.37
CA GLY A 398 6.17 9.59 19.85
C GLY A 398 7.45 9.15 19.12
N TYR A 399 8.26 8.27 19.71
CA TYR A 399 9.46 7.72 19.05
C TYR A 399 10.38 8.80 18.47
N ASN A 400 10.80 9.75 19.31
CA ASN A 400 11.73 10.82 18.99
C ASN A 400 12.86 10.85 20.03
N TRP A 401 13.70 11.89 20.01
CA TRP A 401 14.89 12.01 20.86
C TRP A 401 14.76 13.13 21.89
N PHE A 402 13.56 13.44 22.35
CA PHE A 402 13.37 14.45 23.40
C PHE A 402 13.91 13.94 24.73
N THR A 403 14.89 14.66 25.30
CA THR A 403 15.41 14.43 26.66
C THR A 403 14.81 15.39 27.70
N THR A 404 14.23 16.49 27.21
CA THR A 404 13.58 17.52 28.05
C THR A 404 12.24 17.89 27.46
N PHE A 405 11.27 18.18 28.33
CA PHE A 405 9.93 18.54 27.89
C PHE A 405 9.96 19.85 27.08
N PRO A 406 9.37 19.86 25.87
CA PRO A 406 9.28 21.08 25.08
C PRO A 406 8.23 22.02 25.68
N SER A 407 8.69 23.01 26.46
CA SER A 407 7.82 23.96 27.19
C SER A 407 6.84 24.72 26.30
N GLN A 408 7.07 24.80 24.99
CA GLN A 408 6.12 25.40 24.05
C GLN A 408 4.77 24.68 24.01
N LEU A 409 4.70 23.38 24.36
CA LEU A 409 3.45 22.62 24.37
C LEU A 409 2.42 23.17 25.38
N VAL A 410 2.86 23.75 26.50
CA VAL A 410 1.95 24.33 27.51
C VAL A 410 1.21 25.56 27.01
N THR A 411 1.68 26.16 25.92
CA THR A 411 1.10 27.37 25.34
C THR A 411 -0.10 27.09 24.43
N PHE A 412 -0.34 25.83 24.06
CA PHE A 412 -1.48 25.47 23.22
C PHE A 412 -2.78 25.50 24.02
N THR A 413 -3.76 26.27 23.53
CA THR A 413 -5.05 26.42 24.19
C THR A 413 -6.09 25.38 23.78
N ASN A 414 -5.90 24.74 22.62
CA ASN A 414 -6.85 23.78 22.03
C ASN A 414 -6.29 22.37 21.88
N LEU A 415 -5.16 22.05 22.53
CA LEU A 415 -4.59 20.70 22.48
C LEU A 415 -5.58 19.69 23.11
N GLU A 416 -5.78 18.56 22.47
CA GLU A 416 -6.73 17.51 22.87
C GLU A 416 -6.00 16.18 22.99
N GLU A 417 -5.06 15.91 22.09
CA GLU A 417 -4.28 14.68 22.10
C GLU A 417 -2.79 15.00 21.97
N LEU A 418 -2.02 14.45 22.91
CA LEU A 418 -0.56 14.57 22.93
C LEU A 418 0.07 13.19 23.09
N ASP A 419 0.87 12.79 22.11
CA ASP A 419 1.70 11.60 22.19
C ASP A 419 3.18 12.00 22.35
N LEU A 420 3.77 11.56 23.47
CA LEU A 420 5.17 11.69 23.85
C LEU A 420 5.81 10.32 24.15
N SER A 421 5.17 9.22 23.75
CA SER A 421 5.64 7.86 23.93
C SER A 421 7.03 7.64 23.34
N SER A 422 7.78 6.71 23.91
CA SER A 422 9.10 6.29 23.40
C SER A 422 10.04 7.46 23.09
N ASN A 423 10.17 8.38 24.04
CA ASN A 423 11.19 9.42 24.06
C ASN A 423 12.22 9.12 25.17
N ASN A 424 13.10 10.08 25.48
CA ASN A 424 14.21 9.91 26.41
C ASN A 424 14.05 10.78 27.68
N PHE A 425 12.83 10.96 28.19
CA PHE A 425 12.59 11.73 29.42
C PHE A 425 13.10 10.96 30.66
N PRO A 426 14.10 11.48 31.39
CA PRO A 426 14.64 10.80 32.58
C PRO A 426 13.69 10.86 33.78
N ASP A 427 12.89 11.93 33.88
CA ASP A 427 11.90 12.15 34.92
C ASP A 427 10.55 12.55 34.33
N PHE A 428 9.48 12.43 35.13
CA PHE A 428 8.16 12.89 34.74
C PHE A 428 8.20 14.41 34.47
N PRO A 429 7.75 14.87 33.29
CA PRO A 429 7.80 16.29 32.97
C PRO A 429 6.62 17.03 33.58
N SER A 430 6.80 17.59 34.78
CA SER A 430 5.77 18.31 35.55
C SER A 430 5.10 19.47 34.78
N GLN A 431 5.74 20.01 33.75
CA GLN A 431 5.14 21.00 32.85
C GLN A 431 3.89 20.46 32.11
N LEU A 432 3.73 19.15 31.95
CA LEU A 432 2.50 18.54 31.41
C LEU A 432 1.25 18.96 32.20
N LEU A 433 1.39 19.14 33.51
CA LEU A 433 0.31 19.54 34.40
C LEU A 433 -0.23 20.95 34.08
N GLN A 434 0.57 21.77 33.37
CA GLN A 434 0.21 23.13 32.97
C GLN A 434 -0.54 23.20 31.64
N ILE A 435 -0.59 22.10 30.86
CA ILE A 435 -1.38 22.04 29.63
C ILE A 435 -2.85 22.24 30.02
N ARG A 436 -3.53 23.22 29.42
CA ARG A 436 -4.88 23.64 29.85
C ARG A 436 -5.98 22.66 29.46
N LYS A 437 -5.96 22.25 28.19
CA LYS A 437 -6.89 21.29 27.59
C LYS A 437 -6.09 20.07 27.16
N LEU A 438 -6.57 18.89 27.52
CA LEU A 438 -6.04 17.62 27.06
C LEU A 438 -7.10 16.55 27.38
N ASP A 439 -7.39 15.70 26.42
CA ASP A 439 -8.31 14.57 26.56
C ASP A 439 -7.51 13.26 26.63
N LYS A 440 -6.43 13.16 25.85
CA LYS A 440 -5.57 11.97 25.75
C LYS A 440 -4.09 12.30 25.84
N LEU A 441 -3.37 11.49 26.62
CA LEU A 441 -1.93 11.64 26.85
C LEU A 441 -1.22 10.28 26.77
N HIS A 442 -0.28 10.14 25.85
CA HIS A 442 0.53 8.93 25.70
C HIS A 442 1.97 9.18 26.16
N LEU A 443 2.44 8.38 27.12
CA LEU A 443 3.77 8.52 27.75
C LEU A 443 4.59 7.22 27.73
N ARG A 444 3.97 6.08 27.36
CA ARG A 444 4.59 4.76 27.40
C ARG A 444 6.01 4.74 26.80
N GLY A 445 6.91 3.97 27.41
CA GLY A 445 8.24 3.72 26.85
C GLY A 445 9.25 4.85 27.04
N ASN A 446 8.99 5.79 27.97
CA ASN A 446 9.98 6.74 28.44
C ASN A 446 10.74 6.19 29.67
N PRO A 447 12.04 6.54 29.86
CA PRO A 447 12.85 6.07 30.98
C PRO A 447 12.25 6.29 32.37
N PHE A 448 11.52 7.39 32.59
CA PHE A 448 10.89 7.65 33.88
C PHE A 448 9.79 6.63 34.26
N LEU A 449 9.27 5.85 33.31
CA LEU A 449 8.24 4.83 33.52
C LEU A 449 8.82 3.45 33.92
N GLY A 450 9.91 3.43 34.68
CA GLY A 450 10.47 2.19 35.26
C GLY A 450 9.55 1.53 36.31
N GLU A 451 10.04 0.45 36.94
CA GLU A 451 9.22 -0.41 37.83
C GLU A 451 8.48 0.34 38.96
N ASP A 452 9.08 1.40 39.53
CA ASP A 452 8.50 2.19 40.62
C ASP A 452 7.75 3.47 40.16
N ALA A 453 7.55 3.66 38.86
CA ALA A 453 7.03 4.92 38.32
C ALA A 453 5.64 5.30 38.86
N GLU A 454 4.75 4.31 39.04
CA GLU A 454 3.42 4.55 39.61
C GLU A 454 3.48 5.08 41.04
N ARG A 455 4.43 4.58 41.84
CA ARG A 455 4.67 5.05 43.20
C ARG A 455 5.32 6.43 43.19
N LYS A 456 6.41 6.58 42.42
CA LYS A 456 7.22 7.82 42.36
C LYS A 456 6.42 9.00 41.82
N TYR A 457 5.52 8.78 40.86
CA TYR A 457 4.74 9.84 40.20
C TYR A 457 3.23 9.74 40.45
N SER A 458 2.84 9.08 41.54
CA SER A 458 1.44 8.85 41.92
C SER A 458 0.63 10.16 41.99
N GLU A 459 1.20 11.22 42.57
CA GLU A 459 0.55 12.54 42.68
C GLU A 459 0.29 13.16 41.31
N GLN A 460 1.31 13.18 40.44
CA GLN A 460 1.22 13.76 39.10
C GLN A 460 0.21 12.99 38.23
N LEU A 461 0.26 11.65 38.26
CA LEU A 461 -0.68 10.80 37.53
C LEU A 461 -2.13 10.97 38.05
N THR A 462 -2.30 11.08 39.37
CA THR A 462 -3.61 11.35 39.98
C THR A 462 -4.15 12.72 39.57
N GLN A 463 -3.29 13.75 39.52
CA GLN A 463 -3.68 15.09 39.06
C GLN A 463 -4.09 15.10 37.58
N LEU A 464 -3.46 14.30 36.73
CA LEU A 464 -3.89 14.16 35.33
C LEU A 464 -5.25 13.45 35.24
N LYS A 465 -5.43 12.35 35.97
CA LYS A 465 -6.69 11.59 35.99
C LYS A 465 -7.86 12.39 36.57
N SER A 466 -7.63 13.21 37.61
CA SER A 466 -8.68 14.06 38.21
C SER A 466 -9.22 15.13 37.25
N ARG A 467 -8.47 15.43 36.19
CA ARG A 467 -8.88 16.30 35.09
C ARG A 467 -9.58 15.56 33.95
N ASN A 468 -9.92 14.28 34.15
CA ASN A 468 -10.55 13.39 33.17
C ASN A 468 -9.71 13.17 31.90
N ILE A 469 -8.38 13.14 32.05
CA ILE A 469 -7.44 12.85 30.97
C ILE A 469 -7.22 11.33 30.89
N GLU A 470 -7.42 10.74 29.72
CA GLU A 470 -7.03 9.36 29.44
C GLU A 470 -5.50 9.30 29.29
N VAL A 471 -4.82 8.71 30.28
CA VAL A 471 -3.34 8.60 30.28
C VAL A 471 -2.92 7.16 29.97
N PHE A 472 -2.11 7.00 28.93
CA PHE A 472 -1.52 5.74 28.48
C PHE A 472 -0.03 5.73 28.82
N TYR A 473 0.37 5.03 29.87
CA TYR A 473 1.75 4.99 30.37
C TYR A 473 2.21 3.56 30.66
#